data_AF-A0A6A7Z2S8-F1
#
_entry.id   AF-A0A6A7Z2S8-F1
#
_cell.length_a   1.000
_cell.length_b   1.000
_cell.length_c   1.000
_cell.angle_alpha   90.00
_cell.angle_beta   90.00
_cell.angle_gamma   90.00
#
_symmetry.space_group_name_H-M   'P 1'
#
loop_
_entity.id
_entity.type
_entity.pdbx_description
1 polymer ?
#
loop_
_entity_poly.entity_id
_entity_poly.type
_entity_poly.pdbx_seq_one_letter_code
_entity_poly.pdbx_strand_id
1 'polypeptide(L)'
;MSGLNGAAIFVIQTLGSLYLLIVLLRFILQLVRANFYNPICQFTVKATQPLLKPLRRVIPSMFGLDMSSLVLAILVQMVIFAVVLMLSYIPFTVLGLFLWAIIGVLKLFLNVFFYALIISVILSWVAPGSSSPGAELVNQITEPALAPFRRFLPSMGGLDISPILAFMVIQLFQSFVIPPLAMSVNMPLELFGLI
;
A
#
# COMPACT_ATOMS: atom_id res chain seq x y z
N MET A 1 -28.10 -9.61 -4.62
CA MET A 1 -27.80 -8.59 -3.59
C MET A 1 -28.75 -7.43 -3.81
N SER A 2 -29.34 -6.85 -2.75
CA SER A 2 -30.12 -5.62 -2.90
C SER A 2 -29.22 -4.50 -3.43
N GLY A 3 -29.74 -3.60 -4.26
CA GLY A 3 -28.95 -2.45 -4.75
C GLY A 3 -28.38 -1.60 -3.60
N LEU A 4 -29.09 -1.55 -2.48
CA LEU A 4 -28.66 -0.89 -1.25
C LEU A 4 -27.39 -1.53 -0.64
N ASN A 5 -27.31 -2.87 -0.59
CA ASN A 5 -26.13 -3.56 -0.06
C ASN A 5 -24.90 -3.31 -0.95
N GLY A 6 -25.08 -3.30 -2.28
CA GLY A 6 -24.00 -2.99 -3.21
C GLY A 6 -23.45 -1.56 -3.02
N ALA A 7 -24.35 -0.57 -2.87
CA ALA A 7 -23.96 0.80 -2.61
C ALA A 7 -23.22 0.95 -1.26
N ALA A 8 -23.68 0.27 -0.21
CA ALA A 8 -23.02 0.28 1.09
C ALA A 8 -21.60 -0.31 1.02
N ILE A 9 -21.43 -1.46 0.35
CA ILE A 9 -20.13 -2.10 0.14
C ILE A 9 -19.18 -1.15 -0.58
N PHE A 10 -19.62 -0.52 -1.67
CA PHE A 10 -18.81 0.44 -2.43
C PHE A 10 -18.31 1.61 -1.57
N VAL A 11 -19.21 2.23 -0.79
CA VAL A 11 -18.84 3.37 0.07
C VAL A 11 -17.86 2.95 1.15
N ILE A 12 -18.13 1.84 1.84
CA ILE A 12 -17.28 1.32 2.92
C ILE A 12 -15.90 0.96 2.37
N GLN A 13 -15.84 0.28 1.23
CA GLN A 13 -14.59 -0.10 0.59
C GLN A 13 -13.81 1.14 0.12
N THR A 14 -14.47 2.11 -0.50
CA THR A 14 -13.81 3.33 -0.99
C THR A 14 -13.21 4.12 0.17
N LEU A 15 -14.00 4.42 1.21
CA LEU A 15 -13.49 5.15 2.38
C LEU A 15 -12.45 4.35 3.14
N GLY A 16 -12.67 3.03 3.29
CA GLY A 16 -11.76 2.11 3.96
C GLY A 16 -10.41 2.01 3.25
N SER A 17 -10.40 1.85 1.93
CA SER A 17 -9.18 1.78 1.11
C SER A 17 -8.40 3.09 1.10
N LEU A 18 -9.07 4.24 1.05
CA LEU A 18 -8.42 5.55 1.18
C LEU A 18 -7.74 5.69 2.55
N TYR A 19 -8.43 5.31 3.63
CA TYR A 19 -7.84 5.35 4.96
C TYR A 19 -6.67 4.37 5.09
N LEU A 20 -6.83 3.14 4.58
CA LEU A 20 -5.78 2.12 4.57
C LEU A 20 -4.55 2.57 3.79
N LEU A 21 -4.76 3.24 2.65
CA LEU A 21 -3.68 3.87 1.88
C LEU A 21 -2.90 4.86 2.73
N ILE A 22 -3.57 5.74 3.48
CA ILE A 22 -2.89 6.69 4.38
C ILE A 22 -2.10 5.96 5.48
N VAL A 23 -2.69 4.91 6.08
CA VAL A 23 -1.99 4.10 7.10
C VAL A 23 -0.76 3.41 6.51
N LEU A 24 -0.87 2.85 5.31
CA LEU A 24 0.23 2.16 4.65
C LEU A 24 1.30 3.12 4.15
N LEU A 25 0.91 4.28 3.63
CA LEU A 25 1.84 5.35 3.28
C LEU A 25 2.66 5.77 4.48
N ARG A 26 2.08 5.86 5.69
CA ARG A 26 2.87 6.14 6.90
C ARG A 26 3.98 5.11 7.11
N PHE A 27 3.65 3.83 6.98
CA PHE A 27 4.61 2.75 7.13
C PHE A 27 5.72 2.85 6.05
N ILE A 28 5.34 3.07 4.80
CA ILE A 28 6.28 3.20 3.67
C ILE A 28 7.19 4.41 3.85
N LEU A 29 6.64 5.57 4.21
CA LEU A 29 7.43 6.79 4.45
C LEU A 29 8.47 6.58 5.55
N GLN A 30 8.13 5.83 6.60
CA GLN A 30 9.09 5.45 7.62
C GLN A 30 10.12 4.43 7.11
N LEU A 31 9.69 3.46 6.31
CA LEU A 31 10.56 2.43 5.72
C LEU A 31 11.65 3.07 4.84
N VAL A 32 11.28 4.05 4.01
CA VAL A 32 12.21 4.77 3.13
C VAL A 32 12.93 5.93 3.82
N ARG A 33 12.65 6.16 5.12
CA ARG A 33 13.18 7.29 5.91
C ARG A 33 12.93 8.64 5.22
N ALA A 34 11.70 8.83 4.73
CA ALA A 34 11.29 10.02 4.03
C ALA A 34 11.43 11.28 4.90
N ASN A 35 11.59 12.42 4.24
CA ASN A 35 11.74 13.71 4.91
C ASN A 35 10.44 14.11 5.66
N PHE A 36 10.48 14.10 7.00
CA PHE A 36 9.31 14.42 7.84
C PHE A 36 8.91 15.89 7.83
N TYR A 37 9.77 16.80 7.34
CA TYR A 37 9.41 18.20 7.15
C TYR A 37 8.42 18.38 5.98
N ASN A 38 8.31 17.39 5.10
CA ASN A 38 7.38 17.43 3.98
C ASN A 38 5.91 17.47 4.46
N PRO A 39 5.06 18.38 3.92
CA PRO A 39 3.67 18.52 4.35
C PRO A 39 2.84 17.23 4.19
N ILE A 40 3.11 16.41 3.17
CA ILE A 40 2.39 15.15 2.94
C ILE A 40 2.77 14.11 4.00
N CYS A 41 4.05 14.07 4.40
CA CYS A 41 4.49 13.25 5.54
C CYS A 41 3.78 13.67 6.82
N GLN A 42 3.73 14.98 7.09
CA GLN A 42 3.06 15.50 8.29
C GLN A 42 1.55 15.20 8.28
N PHE A 43 0.88 15.34 7.15
CA PHE A 43 -0.53 14.96 7.00
C PHE A 43 -0.73 13.48 7.32
N THR A 44 0.06 12.61 6.69
CA THR A 44 -0.03 11.16 6.85
C THR A 44 0.19 10.74 8.30
N VAL A 45 1.17 11.35 8.98
CA VAL A 45 1.43 11.12 10.40
C VAL A 45 0.27 11.61 11.27
N LYS A 46 -0.24 12.84 11.05
CA LYS A 46 -1.34 13.41 11.84
C LYS A 46 -2.64 12.63 11.66
N ALA A 47 -2.97 12.21 10.44
CA ALA A 47 -4.19 11.46 10.13
C ALA A 47 -4.24 10.09 10.80
N THR A 48 -3.08 9.46 10.99
CA THR A 48 -2.96 8.09 11.52
C THR A 48 -2.64 8.04 13.02
N GLN A 49 -2.17 9.16 13.60
CA GLN A 49 -1.80 9.26 15.01
C GLN A 49 -2.91 8.90 16.00
N PRO A 50 -4.19 9.31 15.84
CA PRO A 50 -5.25 9.00 16.80
C PRO A 50 -5.40 7.50 17.03
N LEU A 51 -5.34 6.70 15.97
CA LEU A 51 -5.47 5.25 16.03
C LEU A 51 -4.15 4.55 16.40
N LEU A 52 -2.99 5.15 16.12
CA LEU A 52 -1.69 4.56 16.46
C LEU A 52 -1.23 4.81 17.89
N LYS A 53 -1.66 5.90 18.55
CA LYS A 53 -1.33 6.18 19.95
C LYS A 53 -1.68 5.04 20.93
N PRO A 54 -2.90 4.46 20.91
CA PRO A 54 -3.21 3.33 21.79
C PRO A 54 -2.42 2.07 21.41
N LEU A 55 -2.25 1.81 20.11
CA LEU A 55 -1.59 0.59 19.63
C LEU A 55 -0.08 0.55 19.99
N ARG A 56 0.58 1.71 19.92
CA ARG A 56 1.98 1.90 20.34
C ARG A 56 2.25 1.61 21.82
N ARG A 57 1.21 1.55 22.66
CA ARG A 57 1.37 1.17 24.07
C ARG A 57 1.61 -0.33 24.23
N VAL A 58 1.14 -1.12 23.28
CA VAL A 58 1.23 -2.59 23.31
C VAL A 58 2.35 -3.07 22.40
N ILE A 59 2.52 -2.43 21.25
CA ILE A 59 3.44 -2.87 20.20
C ILE A 59 4.66 -1.96 20.17
N PRO A 60 5.86 -2.47 20.49
CA PRO A 60 7.08 -1.68 20.44
C PRO A 60 7.53 -1.43 19.00
N SER A 61 8.27 -0.34 18.77
CA SER A 61 9.01 -0.13 17.53
C SER A 61 10.24 -1.04 17.48
N MET A 62 10.42 -1.79 16.39
CA MET A 62 11.58 -2.67 16.19
C MET A 62 12.46 -2.14 15.05
N PHE A 63 13.78 -2.15 15.23
CA PHE A 63 14.76 -1.77 14.18
C PHE A 63 14.54 -0.36 13.57
N GLY A 64 13.98 0.57 14.34
CA GLY A 64 13.64 1.92 13.85
C GLY A 64 12.38 1.98 12.97
N LEU A 65 11.65 0.86 12.80
CA LEU A 65 10.36 0.78 12.12
C LEU A 65 9.21 0.70 13.14
N ASP A 66 8.15 1.47 12.91
CA ASP A 66 6.94 1.48 13.72
C ASP A 66 6.04 0.32 13.31
N MET A 67 6.28 -0.86 13.89
CA MET A 67 5.50 -2.08 13.65
C MET A 67 4.00 -1.86 13.95
N SER A 68 3.67 -0.90 14.81
CA SER A 68 2.29 -0.50 15.08
C SER A 68 1.55 -0.05 13.81
N SER A 69 2.22 0.62 12.87
CA SER A 69 1.57 1.05 11.62
C SER A 69 1.19 -0.11 10.72
N LEU A 70 2.03 -1.15 10.64
CA LEU A 70 1.72 -2.35 9.87
C LEU A 70 0.58 -3.13 10.53
N VAL A 71 0.61 -3.27 11.85
CA VAL A 71 -0.46 -3.93 12.59
C VAL A 71 -1.77 -3.16 12.46
N LEU A 72 -1.74 -1.82 12.52
CA LEU A 72 -2.94 -1.03 12.26
C LEU A 72 -3.48 -1.26 10.85
N ALA A 73 -2.62 -1.31 9.82
CA ALA A 73 -3.07 -1.59 8.45
C ALA A 73 -3.79 -2.95 8.37
N ILE A 74 -3.22 -3.99 8.99
CA ILE A 74 -3.85 -5.32 9.03
C ILE A 74 -5.18 -5.27 9.78
N LEU A 75 -5.26 -4.62 10.95
CA LEU A 75 -6.50 -4.52 11.72
C LEU A 75 -7.60 -3.76 10.95
N VAL A 76 -7.25 -2.65 10.31
CA VAL A 76 -8.18 -1.88 9.47
C VAL A 76 -8.68 -2.72 8.31
N GLN A 77 -7.78 -3.43 7.63
CA GLN A 77 -8.14 -4.32 6.52
C GLN A 77 -9.05 -5.47 6.98
N MET A 78 -8.77 -6.07 8.13
CA MET A 78 -9.64 -7.09 8.74
C MET A 78 -11.04 -6.55 9.01
N VAL A 79 -11.17 -5.32 9.53
CA VAL A 79 -12.47 -4.69 9.78
C VAL A 79 -13.22 -4.45 8.47
N ILE A 80 -12.56 -3.92 7.44
CA ILE A 80 -13.19 -3.69 6.13
C ILE A 80 -13.71 -5.01 5.56
N PHE A 81 -12.87 -6.05 5.54
CA PHE A 81 -13.25 -7.37 5.04
C PHE A 81 -14.38 -8.00 5.85
N ALA A 82 -14.33 -7.93 7.18
CA ALA A 82 -15.41 -8.44 8.02
C ALA A 82 -16.74 -7.77 7.68
N VAL A 83 -16.76 -6.45 7.55
CA VAL A 83 -17.98 -5.70 7.22
C VAL A 83 -18.51 -6.06 5.83
N VAL A 84 -17.63 -6.18 4.82
CA VAL A 84 -18.03 -6.60 3.47
C VAL A 84 -18.64 -8.00 3.49
N LEU A 85 -18.02 -8.96 4.17
CA LEU A 85 -18.53 -10.34 4.24
C LEU A 85 -19.85 -10.43 5.00
N MET A 86 -20.01 -9.65 6.07
CA MET A 86 -21.28 -9.55 6.80
C MET A 86 -22.40 -9.04 5.88
N LEU A 87 -22.15 -8.00 5.08
CA LEU A 87 -23.13 -7.44 4.13
C LEU A 87 -23.45 -8.37 2.95
N SER A 88 -22.50 -9.25 2.61
CA SER A 88 -22.65 -10.29 1.59
C SER A 88 -23.18 -11.62 2.14
N TYR A 89 -23.44 -11.71 3.45
CA TYR A 89 -23.89 -12.93 4.14
C TYR A 89 -22.94 -14.13 3.97
N ILE A 90 -21.64 -13.87 3.79
CA ILE A 90 -20.61 -14.91 3.65
C ILE A 90 -20.03 -15.19 5.04
N PRO A 91 -20.06 -16.45 5.52
CA PRO A 91 -19.45 -16.80 6.79
C PRO A 91 -17.93 -16.65 6.72
N PHE A 92 -17.32 -16.20 7.81
CA PHE A 92 -15.87 -16.02 7.90
C PHE A 92 -15.34 -16.44 9.26
N THR A 93 -14.04 -16.73 9.31
CA THR A 93 -13.30 -16.99 10.54
C THR A 93 -12.30 -15.88 10.80
N VAL A 94 -11.95 -15.65 12.07
CA VAL A 94 -10.94 -14.64 12.44
C VAL A 94 -9.59 -14.94 11.80
N LEU A 95 -9.21 -16.23 11.73
CA LEU A 95 -7.99 -16.66 11.07
C LEU A 95 -8.02 -16.38 9.56
N GLY A 96 -9.14 -16.68 8.89
CA GLY A 96 -9.32 -16.36 7.47
C GLY A 96 -9.18 -14.87 7.20
N LEU A 97 -9.88 -14.03 7.97
CA LEU A 97 -9.78 -12.57 7.87
C LEU A 97 -8.34 -12.07 8.01
N PHE A 98 -7.59 -12.60 8.98
CA PHE A 98 -6.21 -12.20 9.20
C PHE A 98 -5.31 -12.54 8.00
N LEU A 99 -5.41 -13.75 7.46
CA LEU A 99 -4.65 -14.18 6.28
C LEU A 99 -5.02 -13.35 5.05
N TRP A 100 -6.31 -13.13 4.81
CA TRP A 100 -6.78 -12.31 3.70
C TRP A 100 -6.33 -10.85 3.85
N ALA A 101 -6.35 -10.31 5.06
CA ALA A 101 -5.89 -8.95 5.33
C ALA A 101 -4.40 -8.77 5.05
N ILE A 102 -3.56 -9.74 5.38
CA ILE A 102 -2.13 -9.71 5.04
C ILE A 102 -1.95 -9.64 3.51
N ILE A 103 -2.66 -10.48 2.77
CA ILE A 103 -2.59 -10.51 1.30
C ILE A 103 -3.07 -9.17 0.72
N GLY A 104 -4.18 -8.62 1.24
CA GLY A 104 -4.71 -7.33 0.81
C GLY A 104 -3.75 -6.16 1.08
N VAL A 105 -3.15 -6.11 2.27
CA VAL A 105 -2.14 -5.10 2.63
C VAL A 105 -0.88 -5.24 1.76
N LEU A 106 -0.44 -6.47 1.48
CA LEU A 106 0.68 -6.73 0.58
C LEU A 106 0.39 -6.26 -0.84
N LYS A 107 -0.81 -6.55 -1.37
CA LYS A 107 -1.23 -6.08 -2.70
C LYS A 107 -1.29 -4.56 -2.75
N LEU A 108 -1.86 -3.91 -1.73
CA LEU A 108 -1.87 -2.45 -1.64
C LEU A 108 -0.46 -1.86 -1.57
N PHE A 109 0.46 -2.51 -0.83
CA PHE A 109 1.86 -2.10 -0.78
C PHE A 109 2.48 -2.08 -2.17
N LEU A 110 2.33 -3.17 -2.94
CA LEU A 110 2.80 -3.23 -4.33
C LEU A 110 2.15 -2.16 -5.21
N ASN A 111 0.85 -1.90 -5.03
CA ASN A 111 0.15 -0.84 -5.77
C ASN A 111 0.71 0.55 -5.47
N VAL A 112 1.06 0.86 -4.21
CA VAL A 112 1.70 2.14 -3.87
C VAL A 112 3.00 2.33 -4.65
N PHE A 113 3.87 1.33 -4.68
CA PHE A 113 5.11 1.41 -5.47
C PHE A 113 4.84 1.51 -6.97
N PHE A 114 3.87 0.74 -7.49
CA PHE A 114 3.48 0.79 -8.89
C PHE A 114 3.03 2.19 -9.31
N TYR A 115 2.09 2.80 -8.58
CA TYR A 115 1.62 4.15 -8.88
C TYR A 115 2.69 5.21 -8.63
N ALA A 116 3.53 5.06 -7.60
CA ALA A 116 4.66 5.96 -7.38
C ALA A 116 5.65 5.92 -8.56
N LEU A 117 5.92 4.75 -9.13
CA LEU A 117 6.75 4.62 -10.32
C LEU A 117 6.11 5.30 -11.54
N ILE A 118 4.80 5.15 -11.74
CA ILE A 118 4.09 5.87 -12.81
C ILE A 118 4.28 7.38 -12.65
N ILE A 119 4.03 7.90 -11.44
CA ILE A 119 4.19 9.33 -11.15
C ILE A 119 5.65 9.76 -11.37
N SER A 120 6.63 8.93 -10.97
CA SER A 120 8.05 9.21 -11.18
C SER A 120 8.42 9.32 -12.66
N VAL A 121 7.90 8.43 -13.51
CA VAL A 121 8.13 8.48 -14.96
C VAL A 121 7.47 9.73 -15.56
N ILE A 122 6.22 10.04 -15.18
CA ILE A 122 5.53 11.25 -15.63
C ILE A 122 6.33 12.50 -15.23
N LEU A 123 6.79 12.59 -13.97
CA LEU A 123 7.60 13.71 -13.49
C LEU A 123 8.91 13.85 -14.26
N SER A 124 9.53 12.75 -14.69
CA SER A 124 10.78 12.79 -15.46
C SER A 124 10.63 13.48 -16.83
N TRP A 125 9.43 13.47 -17.43
CA TRP A 125 9.16 14.13 -18.70
C TRP A 125 8.53 15.51 -18.52
N VAL A 126 7.61 15.64 -17.56
CA VAL A 126 6.81 16.87 -17.38
C VAL A 126 7.58 17.93 -16.60
N ALA A 127 8.34 17.53 -15.57
CA ALA A 127 9.03 18.46 -14.67
C ALA A 127 10.35 17.87 -14.13
N PRO A 128 11.34 17.61 -15.01
CA PRO A 128 12.62 17.05 -14.61
C PRO A 128 13.32 17.96 -13.58
N GLY A 129 13.80 17.38 -12.48
CA GLY A 129 14.47 18.13 -11.42
C GLY A 129 13.55 18.94 -10.48
N SER A 130 12.23 18.73 -10.54
CA SER A 130 11.29 19.39 -9.62
C SER A 130 11.64 19.15 -8.15
N SER A 131 11.71 20.23 -7.38
CA SER A 131 11.88 20.22 -5.91
C SER A 131 10.54 20.36 -5.17
N SER A 132 9.42 20.07 -5.82
CA SER A 132 8.11 20.12 -5.17
C SER A 132 7.99 19.03 -4.09
N PRO A 133 7.23 19.26 -3.00
CA PRO A 133 7.07 18.27 -1.94
C PRO A 133 6.58 16.91 -2.44
N GLY A 134 5.69 16.89 -3.44
CA GLY A 134 5.20 15.65 -4.04
C GLY A 134 6.30 14.91 -4.82
N ALA A 135 7.06 15.63 -5.65
CA ALA A 135 8.15 15.04 -6.43
C ALA A 135 9.26 14.46 -5.55
N GLU A 136 9.62 15.16 -4.47
CA GLU A 136 10.60 14.68 -3.49
C GLU A 136 10.17 13.34 -2.87
N LEU A 137 8.91 13.22 -2.44
CA LEU A 137 8.41 11.98 -1.85
C LEU A 137 8.30 10.85 -2.85
N VAL A 138 7.86 11.12 -4.07
CA VAL A 138 7.80 10.11 -5.13
C VAL A 138 9.19 9.53 -5.36
N ASN A 139 10.22 10.38 -5.49
CA ASN A 139 11.61 9.92 -5.64
C ASN A 139 12.08 9.11 -4.42
N GLN A 140 11.78 9.57 -3.19
CA GLN A 140 12.15 8.83 -1.96
C GLN A 140 11.47 7.46 -1.87
N ILE A 141 10.20 7.36 -2.30
CA ILE A 141 9.44 6.10 -2.29
C ILE A 141 9.94 5.15 -3.38
N THR A 142 10.25 5.65 -4.58
CA THR A 142 10.67 4.79 -5.70
C THR A 142 12.14 4.38 -5.64
N GLU A 143 13.01 5.16 -4.99
CA GLU A 143 14.45 4.90 -4.96
C GLU A 143 14.83 3.48 -4.49
N PRO A 144 14.25 2.91 -3.42
CA PRO A 144 14.57 1.55 -3.00
C PRO A 144 14.22 0.47 -4.04
N ALA A 145 13.20 0.74 -4.87
CA ALA A 145 12.81 -0.16 -5.95
C ALA A 145 13.69 0.03 -7.20
N LEU A 146 14.14 1.25 -7.49
CA LEU A 146 14.93 1.58 -8.69
C LEU A 146 16.44 1.33 -8.49
N ALA A 147 16.98 1.62 -7.31
CA ALA A 147 18.41 1.56 -7.02
C ALA A 147 19.06 0.18 -7.33
N PRO A 148 18.43 -0.97 -7.05
CA PRO A 148 18.99 -2.27 -7.42
C PRO A 148 19.17 -2.42 -8.94
N PHE A 149 18.20 -1.96 -9.74
CA PHE A 149 18.24 -2.09 -11.20
C PHE A 149 19.24 -1.12 -11.84
N ARG A 150 19.41 0.09 -11.28
CA ARG A 150 20.42 1.06 -11.74
C ARG A 150 21.86 0.53 -11.61
N ARG A 151 22.11 -0.44 -10.72
CA ARG A 151 23.44 -1.08 -10.60
C ARG A 151 23.76 -2.03 -11.74
N PHE A 152 22.74 -2.55 -12.42
CA PHE A 152 22.90 -3.52 -13.51
C PHE A 152 22.77 -2.88 -14.91
N LEU A 153 22.11 -1.73 -15.01
CA LEU A 153 21.90 -1.04 -16.28
C LEU A 153 23.00 0.01 -16.53
N PRO A 154 23.58 0.06 -17.74
CA PRO A 154 24.47 1.15 -18.13
C PRO A 154 23.69 2.48 -18.23
N SER A 155 24.36 3.61 -17.99
CA SER A 155 23.74 4.93 -18.11
C SER A 155 23.42 5.25 -19.58
N MET A 156 22.15 5.14 -19.96
CA MET A 156 21.67 5.37 -21.34
C MET A 156 21.40 6.86 -21.61
N GLY A 157 22.43 7.71 -21.50
CA GLY A 157 22.33 9.11 -21.96
C GLY A 157 21.30 9.97 -21.21
N GLY A 158 21.06 9.71 -19.92
CA GLY A 158 20.18 10.50 -19.07
C GLY A 158 18.73 10.00 -18.95
N LEU A 159 18.33 9.00 -19.75
CA LEU A 159 17.05 8.31 -19.58
C LEU A 159 17.20 7.10 -18.65
N ASP A 160 16.45 7.12 -17.55
CA ASP A 160 16.42 6.01 -16.59
C ASP A 160 15.44 4.92 -17.05
N ILE A 161 15.99 3.77 -17.48
CA ILE A 161 15.23 2.59 -17.91
C ILE A 161 14.84 1.69 -16.72
N SER A 162 15.42 1.92 -15.52
CA SER A 162 15.13 1.11 -14.34
C SER A 162 13.65 0.99 -13.96
N PRO A 163 12.76 2.00 -14.19
CA PRO A 163 11.34 1.85 -13.94
C PRO A 163 10.70 0.70 -14.72
N ILE A 164 11.16 0.41 -15.94
CA ILE A 164 10.61 -0.70 -16.76
C ILE A 164 10.84 -2.05 -16.07
N LEU A 165 12.04 -2.28 -15.55
CA LEU A 165 12.35 -3.51 -14.81
C LEU A 165 11.59 -3.57 -13.48
N ALA A 166 11.47 -2.44 -12.78
CA ALA A 166 10.70 -2.37 -11.55
C ALA A 166 9.22 -2.69 -11.77
N PHE A 167 8.61 -2.14 -12.85
CA PHE A 167 7.26 -2.48 -13.26
C PHE A 167 7.10 -3.97 -13.54
N MET A 168 8.04 -4.56 -14.28
CA MET A 168 8.00 -5.99 -14.61
C MET A 168 8.01 -6.85 -13.35
N VAL A 169 8.89 -6.56 -12.39
CA VAL A 169 8.95 -7.31 -11.12
C VAL A 169 7.65 -7.14 -10.34
N ILE A 170 7.17 -5.91 -10.15
CA ILE A 170 5.92 -5.67 -9.41
C ILE A 170 4.75 -6.41 -10.09
N GLN A 171 4.64 -6.32 -11.42
CA GLN A 171 3.59 -6.99 -12.17
C GLN A 171 3.68 -8.52 -12.06
N LEU A 172 4.89 -9.09 -12.07
CA LEU A 172 5.08 -10.52 -11.87
C LEU A 172 4.56 -10.96 -10.49
N PHE A 173 4.88 -10.21 -9.43
CA PHE A 173 4.33 -10.49 -8.10
C PHE A 173 2.80 -10.36 -8.08
N GLN A 174 2.24 -9.29 -8.64
CA GLN A 174 0.79 -9.07 -8.65
C GLN A 174 0.02 -10.12 -9.47
N SER A 175 0.57 -10.60 -10.58
CA SER A 175 -0.12 -11.54 -11.47
C SER A 175 0.16 -13.01 -11.16
N PHE A 176 1.36 -13.35 -10.67
CA PHE A 176 1.78 -14.74 -10.48
C PHE A 176 1.97 -15.16 -9.02
N VAL A 177 2.07 -14.21 -8.08
CA VAL A 177 2.27 -14.54 -6.65
C VAL A 177 0.99 -14.30 -5.85
N ILE A 178 0.36 -13.13 -6.00
CA ILE A 178 -0.82 -12.78 -5.21
C ILE A 178 -2.03 -13.69 -5.45
N PRO A 179 -2.42 -14.02 -6.71
CA PRO A 179 -3.61 -14.84 -6.93
C PRO A 179 -3.46 -16.28 -6.38
N PRO A 180 -2.34 -16.99 -6.61
CA PRO A 180 -2.14 -18.31 -5.98
C PRO A 180 -2.16 -18.25 -4.44
N LEU A 181 -1.56 -17.23 -3.82
CA LEU A 181 -1.62 -17.05 -2.37
C LEU A 181 -3.06 -16.88 -1.89
N ALA A 182 -3.85 -16.04 -2.55
CA ALA A 182 -5.26 -15.82 -2.21
C ALA A 182 -6.09 -17.11 -2.34
N MET A 183 -5.86 -17.89 -3.41
CA MET A 183 -6.52 -19.18 -3.60
C MET A 183 -6.14 -20.20 -2.53
N SER A 184 -4.85 -20.24 -2.14
CA SER A 184 -4.36 -21.20 -1.13
C SER A 184 -5.01 -21.04 0.25
N VAL A 185 -5.50 -19.84 0.58
CA VAL A 185 -6.20 -19.54 1.82
C VAL A 185 -7.72 -19.40 1.63
N ASN A 186 -8.25 -19.90 0.52
CA ASN A 186 -9.67 -19.86 0.15
C ASN A 186 -10.29 -18.46 0.25
N MET A 187 -9.58 -17.44 -0.26
CA MET A 187 -10.11 -16.07 -0.28
C MET A 187 -11.39 -16.01 -1.15
N PRO A 188 -12.51 -15.48 -0.63
CA PRO A 188 -13.71 -15.25 -1.42
C PRO A 188 -13.44 -14.30 -2.59
N LEU A 189 -14.09 -14.54 -3.73
CA LEU A 189 -13.97 -13.70 -4.92
C LEU A 189 -14.41 -12.26 -4.65
N GLU A 190 -15.40 -12.11 -3.76
CA GLU A 190 -15.91 -10.83 -3.28
C GLU A 190 -14.86 -10.00 -2.58
N LEU A 191 -13.80 -10.59 -2.01
CA LEU A 191 -12.68 -9.85 -1.41
C LEU A 191 -11.53 -9.66 -2.41
N PHE A 192 -11.25 -10.68 -3.21
CA PHE A 192 -10.17 -10.62 -4.19
C PHE A 192 -10.40 -9.53 -5.24
N GLY A 193 -11.66 -9.29 -5.63
CA GLY A 193 -12.02 -8.19 -6.52
C GLY A 193 -11.89 -6.79 -5.90
N LEU A 194 -11.64 -6.69 -4.58
CA LEU A 194 -11.59 -5.42 -3.85
C LEU A 194 -10.18 -4.95 -3.50
N ILE A 195 -9.21 -5.86 -3.52
CA ILE A 195 -7.78 -5.58 -3.32
C ILE A 195 -7.08 -5.42 -4.65
#